data_AF-A0A1Q7VCX8-F1
#
_entry.id   AF-A0A1Q7VCX8-F1
#
_cell.length_a   1.000
_cell.length_b   1.000
_cell.length_c   1.000
_cell.angle_alpha   90.00
_cell.angle_beta   90.00
_cell.angle_gamma   90.00
#
_symmetry.space_group_name_H-M   'P 1'
#
loop_
_entity.id
_entity.type
_entity.pdbx_description
1 polymer ?
#
loop_
_entity_poly.entity_id
_entity_poly.type
_entity_poly.pdbx_seq_one_letter_code
_entity_poly.pdbx_strand_id
1 'polypeptide(L)'
;MRLLSTITLVAGLSLAAASLSAQDSTQAPTRNVPDSLVSQAKVTEDSARAVAMKRVPGTVQSTVLERKRSRLVYEFGIQRAGRSGTTKVTVSATNGKVISVARMGAGAKSKSATRRSS
;
A
#
# COMPACT_ATOMS: atom_id res chain seq x y z
N MET A 1 -22.66 45.84 14.00
CA MET A 1 -22.36 44.48 13.51
C MET A 1 -23.14 44.33 12.21
N ARG A 2 -22.57 44.19 11.02
CA ARG A 2 -21.60 43.18 10.56
C ARG A 2 -20.72 43.78 9.45
N LEU A 3 -19.52 43.25 9.35
CA LEU A 3 -18.34 43.80 8.67
C LEU A 3 -18.49 43.84 7.14
N LEU A 4 -18.10 44.99 6.56
CA LEU A 4 -17.58 45.08 5.20
C LEU A 4 -16.19 44.42 5.18
N SER A 5 -15.95 43.53 4.23
CA SER A 5 -14.60 43.07 3.90
C SER A 5 -14.46 42.99 2.39
N THR A 6 -14.22 44.16 1.80
CA THR A 6 -13.62 44.33 0.49
C THR A 6 -12.15 43.95 0.59
N ILE A 7 -11.79 42.75 0.13
CA ILE A 7 -10.39 42.38 -0.07
C ILE A 7 -10.05 42.66 -1.53
N THR A 8 -9.25 43.70 -1.68
CA THR A 8 -8.67 44.21 -2.91
C THR A 8 -7.88 43.12 -3.64
N LEU A 9 -8.27 42.92 -4.90
CA LEU A 9 -7.55 42.16 -5.92
C LEU A 9 -6.25 42.89 -6.25
N VAL A 10 -5.10 42.38 -5.79
CA VAL A 10 -3.78 42.77 -6.33
C VAL A 10 -3.31 41.69 -7.27
N ALA A 11 -3.30 42.07 -8.55
CA ALA A 11 -2.64 41.38 -9.63
C ALA A 11 -1.12 41.47 -9.49
N GLY A 12 -0.44 40.44 -9.99
CA GLY A 12 0.95 40.57 -10.45
C GLY A 12 1.90 39.56 -9.83
N LEU A 13 2.04 38.41 -10.50
CA LEU A 13 3.37 37.85 -10.72
C LEU A 13 3.33 36.94 -11.96
N SER A 14 3.77 37.49 -13.08
CA SER A 14 4.06 36.73 -14.30
C SER A 14 5.52 36.96 -14.66
N LEU A 15 6.39 36.01 -14.30
CA LEU A 15 7.61 35.74 -15.05
C LEU A 15 7.78 34.21 -15.15
N ALA A 16 7.87 33.77 -16.40
CA ALA A 16 7.96 32.39 -16.81
C ALA A 16 9.29 31.74 -16.40
N ALA A 17 9.19 30.53 -15.84
CA ALA A 17 10.17 29.49 -16.06
C ALA A 17 9.39 28.21 -16.36
N ALA A 18 9.50 27.76 -17.62
CA ALA A 18 9.01 26.48 -18.05
C ALA A 18 9.63 25.39 -17.17
N SER A 19 8.82 24.79 -16.31
CA SER A 19 9.07 23.47 -15.76
C SER A 19 7.73 22.79 -15.71
N LEU A 20 7.40 22.16 -16.84
CA LEU A 20 6.39 21.13 -16.96
C LEU A 20 6.81 19.94 -16.08
N SER A 21 6.68 20.08 -14.77
CA SER A 21 6.36 18.95 -13.90
C SER A 21 4.99 19.31 -13.35
N ALA A 22 3.87 18.96 -13.99
CA ALA A 22 3.48 17.55 -14.11
C ALA A 22 4.13 16.70 -13.00
N GLN A 23 4.03 17.18 -11.75
CA GLN A 23 3.96 16.32 -10.57
C GLN A 23 2.57 15.67 -10.65
N ASP A 24 2.36 14.92 -11.73
CA ASP A 24 1.46 13.80 -11.73
C ASP A 24 1.98 12.98 -10.56
N SER A 25 1.27 13.10 -9.44
CA SER A 25 1.53 12.31 -8.26
C SER A 25 1.07 10.90 -8.57
N THR A 26 1.71 10.29 -9.57
CA THR A 26 1.79 8.86 -9.71
C THR A 26 2.52 8.44 -8.44
N GLN A 27 1.76 8.10 -7.40
CA GLN A 27 2.27 7.52 -6.16
C GLN A 27 3.16 6.35 -6.57
N ALA A 28 4.47 6.59 -6.63
CA ALA A 28 5.42 5.54 -6.87
C ALA A 28 5.21 4.51 -5.75
N PRO A 29 5.08 3.22 -6.09
CA PRO A 29 4.79 2.21 -5.09
C PRO A 29 5.89 2.23 -4.04
N THR A 30 5.49 2.39 -2.77
CA THR A 30 6.44 2.50 -1.66
C THR A 30 7.14 1.16 -1.51
N ARG A 31 8.41 1.07 -1.93
CA ARG A 31 9.22 -0.15 -1.89
C ARG A 31 10.25 -0.05 -0.76
N ASN A 32 10.04 -0.79 0.31
CA ASN A 32 10.98 -0.92 1.43
C ASN A 32 11.48 -2.36 1.52
N VAL A 33 12.57 -2.66 0.83
CA VAL A 33 13.11 -4.02 0.73
C VAL A 33 14.62 -3.96 0.97
N PRO A 34 15.09 -4.09 2.23
CA PRO A 34 16.51 -3.99 2.53
C PRO A 34 17.28 -5.24 2.07
N ASP A 35 18.41 -5.03 1.40
CA ASP A 35 19.24 -6.11 0.81
C ASP A 35 19.73 -7.15 1.82
N SER A 36 19.94 -6.73 3.08
CA SER A 36 20.29 -7.62 4.19
C SER A 36 19.21 -8.68 4.45
N LEU A 37 17.94 -8.32 4.26
CA LEU A 37 16.82 -9.25 4.39
C LEU A 37 16.56 -10.03 3.10
N VAL A 38 16.78 -9.42 1.93
CA VAL A 38 16.69 -10.11 0.63
C VAL A 38 17.66 -11.28 0.59
N SER A 39 18.89 -11.10 1.10
CA SER A 39 19.90 -12.15 1.19
C SER A 39 19.46 -13.33 2.09
N GLN A 40 18.53 -13.11 3.01
CA GLN A 40 17.94 -14.14 3.88
C GLN A 40 16.64 -14.72 3.31
N ALA A 41 16.07 -14.10 2.28
CA ALA A 41 14.86 -14.56 1.63
C ALA A 41 15.18 -15.72 0.69
N LYS A 42 14.41 -16.81 0.79
CA LYS A 42 14.45 -17.91 -0.18
C LYS A 42 13.52 -17.65 -1.37
N VAL A 43 12.56 -16.73 -1.20
CA VAL A 43 11.59 -16.33 -2.19
C VAL A 43 11.90 -14.92 -2.65
N THR A 44 11.99 -14.74 -3.97
CA THR A 44 12.21 -13.44 -4.58
C THR A 44 10.98 -12.55 -4.41
N GLU A 45 11.19 -11.24 -4.39
CA GLU A 45 10.11 -10.26 -4.35
C GLU A 45 9.10 -10.50 -5.47
N ASP A 46 9.58 -10.80 -6.69
CA ASP A 46 8.73 -11.06 -7.85
C ASP A 46 7.84 -12.30 -7.68
N SER A 47 8.40 -13.39 -7.17
CA SER A 47 7.62 -14.60 -6.84
C SER A 47 6.56 -14.30 -5.79
N ALA A 48 6.93 -13.59 -4.73
CA ALA A 48 6.01 -13.22 -3.66
C ALA A 48 4.92 -12.27 -4.16
N ARG A 49 5.26 -11.34 -5.06
CA ARG A 49 4.32 -10.43 -5.73
C ARG A 49 3.34 -11.21 -6.60
N ALA A 50 3.81 -12.17 -7.39
CA ALA A 50 2.95 -13.02 -8.20
C ALA A 50 1.96 -13.83 -7.33
N VAL A 51 2.41 -14.37 -6.19
CA VAL A 51 1.51 -15.04 -5.23
C VAL A 51 0.48 -14.06 -4.65
N ALA A 52 0.90 -12.85 -4.28
CA ALA A 52 0.02 -11.84 -3.74
C ALA A 52 -1.04 -11.38 -4.76
N MET A 53 -0.63 -11.14 -6.01
CA MET A 53 -1.52 -10.75 -7.12
C MET A 53 -2.48 -11.88 -7.53
N LYS A 54 -2.04 -13.15 -7.48
CA LYS A 54 -2.93 -14.31 -7.66
C LYS A 54 -4.02 -14.35 -6.60
N ARG A 55 -3.72 -13.92 -5.37
CA ARG A 55 -4.69 -13.90 -4.27
C ARG A 55 -5.61 -12.69 -4.35
N VAL A 56 -5.08 -11.54 -4.74
CA VAL A 56 -5.81 -10.28 -4.82
C VAL A 56 -5.40 -9.58 -6.12
N PRO A 57 -6.21 -9.68 -7.19
CA PRO A 57 -5.92 -8.94 -8.42
C PRO A 57 -6.14 -7.44 -8.18
N GLY A 58 -5.19 -6.62 -8.58
CA GLY A 58 -5.21 -5.17 -8.39
C GLY A 58 -3.84 -4.55 -8.63
N THR A 59 -3.69 -3.30 -8.20
CA THR A 59 -2.44 -2.53 -8.31
C THR A 59 -1.67 -2.63 -7.00
N VAL A 60 -0.41 -3.02 -7.07
CA VAL A 60 0.49 -3.02 -5.90
C VAL A 60 0.93 -1.59 -5.64
N GLN A 61 0.45 -1.01 -4.53
CA GLN A 61 0.78 0.33 -4.07
C GLN A 61 2.01 0.35 -3.16
N SER A 62 2.32 -0.75 -2.48
CA SER A 62 3.49 -0.82 -1.60
C SER A 62 4.01 -2.25 -1.49
N THR A 63 5.33 -2.39 -1.37
CA THR A 63 6.01 -3.65 -1.11
C THR A 63 7.01 -3.46 0.02
N VAL A 64 6.85 -4.21 1.11
CA VAL A 64 7.72 -4.12 2.29
C VAL A 64 8.25 -5.50 2.63
N LEU A 65 9.56 -5.64 2.82
CA LEU A 65 10.17 -6.85 3.37
C LEU A 65 10.59 -6.57 4.81
N GLU A 66 10.02 -7.33 5.74
CA GLU A 66 10.30 -7.17 7.17
C GLU A 66 10.47 -8.52 7.88
N ARG A 67 11.16 -8.48 9.02
CA ARG A 67 11.31 -9.64 9.90
C ARG A 67 10.35 -9.51 11.08
N LYS A 68 9.29 -10.32 11.09
CA LYS A 68 8.26 -10.32 12.13
C LYS A 68 8.37 -11.56 13.01
N ARG A 69 8.64 -11.38 14.31
CA ARG A 69 8.71 -12.47 15.32
C ARG A 69 9.52 -13.68 14.83
N SER A 70 10.71 -13.41 14.30
CA SER A 70 11.64 -14.42 13.72
C SER A 70 11.29 -15.01 12.36
N ARG A 71 10.27 -14.49 11.66
CA ARG A 71 9.92 -14.89 10.29
C ARG A 71 10.13 -13.73 9.32
N LEU A 72 10.73 -14.02 8.17
CA LEU A 72 10.87 -13.05 7.11
C LEU A 72 9.60 -13.05 6.23
N VAL A 73 9.02 -11.87 6.02
CA VAL A 73 7.74 -11.71 5.34
C VAL A 73 7.75 -10.51 4.38
N TYR A 74 7.14 -10.70 3.22
CA TYR A 74 6.78 -9.63 2.30
C TYR A 74 5.34 -9.17 2.59
N GLU A 75 5.13 -7.88 2.80
CA GLU A 75 3.82 -7.25 2.86
C GLU A 75 3.57 -6.47 1.57
N PHE A 76 2.52 -6.84 0.84
CA PHE A 76 2.07 -6.14 -0.36
C PHE A 76 0.77 -5.40 -0.09
N GLY A 77 0.78 -4.08 -0.27
CA GLY A 77 -0.43 -3.27 -0.25
C GLY A 77 -1.06 -3.26 -1.65
N ILE A 78 -2.19 -3.93 -1.84
CA ILE A 78 -2.86 -4.05 -3.14
C ILE A 78 -4.16 -3.24 -3.13
N GLN A 79 -4.23 -2.23 -3.98
CA GLN A 79 -5.44 -1.46 -4.23
C GLN A 79 -6.23 -2.12 -5.36
N ARG A 80 -7.51 -2.37 -5.11
CA ARG A 80 -8.40 -2.99 -6.09
C ARG A 80 -9.17 -1.93 -6.85
N ALA A 81 -9.18 -2.02 -8.18
CA ALA A 81 -10.03 -1.18 -9.02
C ALA A 81 -11.50 -1.34 -8.63
N GLY A 82 -12.23 -0.23 -8.53
CA GLY A 82 -13.66 -0.23 -8.18
C GLY A 82 -13.99 -0.61 -6.73
N ARG A 83 -13.01 -0.66 -5.81
CA ARG A 83 -13.25 -0.91 -4.39
C ARG A 83 -12.52 0.12 -3.53
N SER A 84 -13.25 0.72 -2.60
CA SER A 84 -12.66 1.59 -1.58
C SER A 84 -11.92 0.74 -0.55
N GLY A 85 -10.59 0.88 -0.48
CA GLY A 85 -9.73 0.23 0.51
C GLY A 85 -8.56 -0.56 -0.09
N THR A 86 -7.50 -0.70 0.70
CA THR A 86 -6.27 -1.41 0.32
C THR A 86 -6.25 -2.78 1.00
N THR A 87 -5.92 -3.82 0.26
CA THR A 87 -5.74 -5.17 0.81
C THR A 87 -4.27 -5.42 1.05
N LYS A 88 -3.88 -5.58 2.30
CA LYS A 88 -2.54 -6.01 2.70
C LYS A 88 -2.44 -7.52 2.61
N VAL A 89 -1.52 -8.02 1.80
CA VAL A 89 -1.23 -9.44 1.66
C VAL A 89 0.17 -9.69 2.21
N THR A 90 0.25 -10.50 3.27
CA THR A 90 1.52 -10.91 3.87
C THR A 90 1.90 -12.29 3.33
N VAL A 91 3.06 -12.39 2.69
CA VAL A 91 3.64 -13.61 2.11
C VAL A 91 4.93 -13.95 2.85
N SER A 92 5.15 -15.21 3.17
CA SER A 92 6.42 -15.66 3.74
C SER A 92 7.54 -15.57 2.71
N ALA A 93 8.62 -14.87 3.05
CA ALA A 93 9.81 -14.76 2.21
C ALA A 93 10.68 -16.03 2.23
N THR A 94 10.34 -17.04 3.04
CA THR A 94 11.10 -18.30 3.14
C THR A 94 10.47 -19.46 2.39
N ASN A 95 9.13 -19.48 2.24
CA ASN A 95 8.41 -20.56 1.58
C ASN A 95 7.30 -20.10 0.61
N GLY A 96 7.08 -18.78 0.47
CA GLY A 96 6.13 -18.21 -0.49
C GLY A 96 4.66 -18.39 -0.10
N LYS A 97 4.36 -18.93 1.09
CA LYS A 97 2.98 -19.10 1.55
C LYS A 97 2.39 -17.76 1.98
N VAL A 98 1.13 -17.53 1.61
CA VAL A 98 0.35 -16.39 2.15
C VAL A 98 0.06 -16.66 3.63
N ILE A 99 0.59 -15.80 4.50
CA ILE A 99 0.43 -15.87 5.95
C ILE A 99 -0.86 -15.15 6.37
N SER A 100 -1.16 -14.01 5.75
CA SER A 100 -2.30 -13.18 6.11
C SER A 100 -2.80 -12.36 4.93
N VAL A 101 -4.11 -12.09 4.92
CA VAL A 101 -4.75 -11.16 4.00
C VAL A 101 -5.68 -10.28 4.82
N ALA A 102 -5.34 -9.01 4.96
CA ALA A 102 -6.11 -8.03 5.73
C ALA A 102 -6.60 -6.91 4.82
N ARG A 103 -7.88 -6.58 4.88
CA ARG A 103 -8.44 -5.41 4.19
C ARG A 103 -8.40 -4.21 5.11
N MET A 104 -7.72 -3.15 4.68
CA MET A 104 -7.80 -1.83 5.28
C MET A 104 -8.86 -1.02 4.51
N GLY A 105 -10.09 -1.08 4.99
CA GLY A 105 -11.26 -0.42 4.38
C GLY A 105 -12.54 -0.97 4.98
N ALA A 106 -13.20 -0.12 5.79
CA ALA A 106 -14.51 -0.29 6.44
C ALA A 106 -14.89 -1.72 6.86
N GLY A 107 -14.60 -2.06 8.12
CA GLY A 107 -15.26 -3.17 8.81
C GLY A 107 -14.35 -4.37 9.04
N ALA A 108 -13.49 -4.25 10.05
CA ALA A 108 -13.17 -5.39 10.89
C ALA A 108 -14.45 -5.88 11.61
N LYS A 109 -15.40 -6.47 10.88
CA LYS A 109 -16.24 -7.54 11.44
C LYS A 109 -15.45 -8.82 11.23
N SER A 110 -14.42 -8.98 12.06
CA SER A 110 -13.93 -10.31 12.38
C SER A 110 -15.14 -11.08 12.88
N LYS A 111 -15.58 -12.05 12.06
CA LYS A 111 -16.46 -13.13 12.47
C LYS A 111 -15.75 -13.89 13.59
N SER A 112 -15.83 -13.38 14.82
CA SER A 112 -15.95 -14.23 16.00
C SER A 112 -17.38 -14.75 15.99
N ALA A 113 -17.65 -15.69 15.10
CA ALA A 113 -18.87 -16.47 15.09
C ALA A 113 -18.42 -17.92 15.24
N THR A 114 -18.34 -18.33 16.50
CA THR A 114 -18.81 -19.63 16.99
C THR A 114 -18.94 -20.71 15.92
N ARG A 115 -17.98 -21.65 15.90
CA ARG A 115 -18.32 -23.06 15.65
C ARG A 115 -18.13 -23.82 16.95
N ARG A 116 -19.19 -23.78 17.77
CA ARG A 116 -19.57 -24.79 18.74
C ARG A 116 -19.77 -26.11 17.99
N SER A 117 -19.08 -27.18 18.38
CA SER A 117 -19.35 -28.62 18.18
C SER A 117 -18.05 -29.34 18.61
N SER A 118 -17.99 -30.23 19.60
CA SER A 118 -19.00 -31.03 20.30
C SER A 118 -18.52 -31.33 21.73
#